data_AF-A0A426X5Y8-F1
#
_entry.id   AF-A0A426X5Y8-F1
#
_cell.length_a   1.000
_cell.length_b   1.000
_cell.length_c   1.000
_cell.angle_alpha   90.00
_cell.angle_beta   90.00
_cell.angle_gamma   90.00
#
_symmetry.space_group_name_H-M   'P 1'
#
loop_
_entity.id
_entity.type
_entity.pdbx_description
1 polymer ?
#
loop_
_entity_poly.entity_id
_entity_poly.type
_entity_poly.pdbx_seq_one_letter_code
_entity_poly.pdbx_strand_id
1 'polypeptide(L)'
;MCNLPEQASDAPLDPDLRPLTHGTSVWQSGEASATYIQGMLLPRLASDLYTLPSEVLMNRAAKAMVLNQHYQAALFDRVHDADRVITSLDGKVTLLRQELQDLKEGGNPDAVAVTEVRAAEAQSLAEHLRVELDKANNHRASVEGDLEKARSESASLERQLVDLRERLGDSEGQLRSARAQVRQMETELLDLAQSKEALREDLPKRAVEKYKESPGFEMGLVWMGRVSLEYRYQLALARLQARHPGVEIELDPFVTLPEDADSRWPMSSPSTIPATTRRMSWLLFIF
;
A
#
# COMPACT_ATOMS: atom_id res chain seq x y z
N MET A 1 18.53 100.68 -27.31
CA MET A 1 17.18 101.27 -27.20
C MET A 1 16.51 100.65 -25.98
N CYS A 2 16.65 101.29 -24.82
CA CYS A 2 15.79 101.09 -23.66
C CYS A 2 15.56 102.48 -23.05
N ASN A 3 14.30 102.84 -22.90
CA ASN A 3 13.80 104.18 -22.64
C ASN A 3 13.91 104.53 -21.14
N LEU A 4 14.48 105.69 -20.83
CA LEU A 4 14.34 106.35 -19.53
C LEU A 4 12.98 107.05 -19.49
N PRO A 5 12.18 106.95 -18.41
CA PRO A 5 11.03 107.83 -18.24
C PRO A 5 11.50 109.21 -17.78
N GLU A 6 10.96 110.21 -18.44
CA GLU A 6 11.11 111.63 -18.10
C GLU A 6 10.15 111.94 -16.94
N GLN A 7 10.68 112.28 -15.75
CA GLN A 7 9.87 112.88 -14.69
C GLN A 7 10.68 113.85 -13.80
N ALA A 8 10.01 114.94 -13.47
CA ALA A 8 10.54 116.25 -13.07
C ALA A 8 11.07 116.38 -11.64
N SER A 9 11.98 117.35 -11.50
CA SER A 9 12.31 118.24 -10.38
C SER A 9 11.80 117.92 -8.96
N ASP A 10 12.80 117.82 -8.07
CA ASP A 10 12.82 118.40 -6.70
C ASP A 10 11.91 117.80 -5.62
N ALA A 11 12.08 116.51 -5.31
CA ALA A 11 11.74 115.92 -4.01
C ALA A 11 12.97 115.20 -3.41
N PRO A 12 13.23 115.29 -2.08
CA PRO A 12 14.38 114.64 -1.47
C PRO A 12 14.25 113.11 -1.59
N LEU A 13 15.22 112.50 -2.26
CA LEU A 13 15.32 111.05 -2.43
C LEU A 13 15.70 110.42 -1.08
N ASP A 14 14.72 109.93 -0.33
CA ASP A 14 14.95 109.11 0.86
C ASP A 14 14.85 107.63 0.44
N PRO A 15 15.96 106.87 0.33
CA PRO A 15 15.92 105.50 -0.15
C PRO A 15 15.31 104.56 0.91
N ASP A 16 14.27 103.81 0.54
CA ASP A 16 13.62 102.85 1.44
C ASP A 16 14.47 101.56 1.59
N LEU A 17 15.29 101.51 2.64
CA LEU A 17 16.26 100.43 2.90
C LEU A 17 15.67 99.20 3.63
N ARG A 18 14.35 99.15 3.85
CA ARG A 18 13.65 98.03 4.51
C ARG A 18 13.87 96.63 3.90
N PRO A 19 14.10 96.44 2.58
CA PRO A 19 14.26 95.11 1.99
C PRO A 19 15.60 94.41 2.29
N LEU A 20 16.64 95.17 2.64
CA LEU A 20 18.01 94.65 2.83
C LEU A 20 18.20 94.27 4.30
N THR A 21 17.81 93.04 4.65
CA THR A 21 18.05 92.49 6.00
C THR A 21 19.44 91.84 6.11
N HIS A 22 19.96 91.71 7.33
CA HIS A 22 21.28 91.10 7.56
C HIS A 22 21.29 89.62 7.13
N GLY A 23 21.94 89.30 6.00
CA GLY A 23 22.15 87.91 5.53
C GLY A 23 21.76 87.62 4.07
N THR A 24 21.20 88.57 3.32
CA THR A 24 20.80 88.34 1.92
C THR A 24 22.00 88.25 0.97
N SER A 25 22.07 87.22 0.11
CA SER A 25 23.14 87.08 -0.89
C SER A 25 22.93 88.03 -2.07
N VAL A 26 23.52 89.21 -1.98
CA VAL A 26 23.35 90.35 -2.92
C VAL A 26 23.68 89.98 -4.38
N TRP A 27 24.44 88.91 -4.62
CA TRP A 27 24.93 88.51 -5.95
C TRP A 27 24.02 87.54 -6.72
N GLN A 28 22.89 87.09 -6.16
CA GLN A 28 21.99 86.13 -6.83
C GLN A 28 20.86 86.77 -7.65
N SER A 29 20.53 88.05 -7.41
CA SER A 29 19.51 88.76 -8.22
C SER A 29 20.01 90.12 -8.71
N GLY A 30 19.70 90.43 -9.97
CA GLY A 30 20.06 91.72 -10.58
C GLY A 30 19.37 92.91 -9.92
N GLU A 31 18.18 92.70 -9.34
CA GLU A 31 17.40 93.74 -8.66
C GLU A 31 17.96 94.05 -7.26
N ALA A 32 18.33 93.03 -6.47
CA ALA A 32 18.98 93.25 -5.17
C ALA A 32 20.38 93.86 -5.32
N SER A 33 21.13 93.49 -6.36
CA SER A 33 22.44 94.09 -6.64
C SER A 33 22.32 95.56 -7.08
N ALA A 34 21.34 95.90 -7.92
CA ALA A 34 21.06 97.28 -8.30
C ALA A 34 20.63 98.15 -7.10
N THR A 35 19.76 97.62 -6.25
CA THR A 35 19.28 98.31 -5.03
C THR A 35 20.42 98.55 -4.04
N TYR A 36 21.34 97.59 -3.87
CA TYR A 36 22.52 97.76 -3.02
C TYR A 36 23.49 98.82 -3.57
N ILE A 37 23.72 98.84 -4.89
CA ILE A 37 24.57 99.85 -5.54
C ILE A 37 23.99 101.26 -5.34
N GLN A 38 22.68 101.42 -5.53
CA GLN A 38 21.99 102.70 -5.34
C GLN A 38 21.85 103.13 -3.87
N GLY A 39 21.50 102.23 -2.96
CA GLY A 39 21.20 102.57 -1.56
C GLY A 39 22.42 102.73 -0.66
N MET A 40 23.53 102.03 -0.93
CA MET A 40 24.68 101.97 -0.01
C MET A 40 25.98 102.51 -0.61
N LEU A 41 26.23 102.25 -1.90
CA LEU A 41 27.50 102.61 -2.56
C LEU A 41 27.49 104.04 -3.07
N LEU A 42 26.41 104.47 -3.72
CA LEU A 42 26.25 105.82 -4.29
C LEU A 42 26.27 106.94 -3.22
N PRO A 43 25.56 106.84 -2.08
CA PRO A 43 25.64 107.84 -1.01
C PRO A 43 27.01 107.90 -0.32
N ARG A 44 27.68 106.75 -0.14
CA ARG A 44 29.06 106.70 0.38
C ARG A 44 30.04 107.40 -0.55
N LEU A 45 29.94 107.15 -1.86
CA LEU A 45 30.76 107.79 -2.88
C LEU A 45 30.52 109.32 -2.91
N ALA A 46 29.28 109.76 -2.80
CA ALA A 46 28.92 111.18 -2.73
C ALA A 46 29.46 111.85 -1.46
N SER A 47 29.33 111.21 -0.29
CA SER A 47 29.89 111.69 0.97
C SER A 47 31.42 111.82 0.90
N ASP A 48 32.10 110.81 0.34
CA ASP A 48 33.55 110.81 0.17
C ASP A 48 34.02 112.00 -0.71
N LEU A 49 33.26 112.37 -1.75
CA LEU A 49 33.59 113.47 -2.67
C LEU A 49 33.57 114.87 -2.03
N TYR A 50 32.71 115.11 -1.03
CA TYR A 50 32.58 116.42 -0.36
C TYR A 50 33.40 116.55 0.92
N THR A 51 33.87 115.44 1.49
CA THR A 51 34.53 115.41 2.81
C THR A 51 36.02 115.09 2.75
N LEU A 52 36.48 114.37 1.71
CA LEU A 52 37.87 113.97 1.58
C LEU A 52 38.65 114.90 0.65
N PRO A 53 39.92 115.23 0.98
CA PRO A 53 40.82 115.90 0.04
C PRO A 53 41.02 115.07 -1.24
N SER A 54 41.24 115.74 -2.38
CA SER A 54 41.38 115.11 -3.70
C SER A 54 42.46 114.01 -3.75
N GLU A 55 43.54 114.15 -2.99
CA GLU A 55 44.61 113.16 -2.87
C GLU A 55 44.10 111.80 -2.35
N VAL A 56 43.19 111.83 -1.37
CA VAL A 56 42.61 110.61 -0.77
C VAL A 56 41.63 109.95 -1.75
N LEU A 57 40.87 110.74 -2.50
CA LEU A 57 39.94 110.26 -3.52
C LEU A 57 40.67 109.61 -4.70
N MET A 58 41.73 110.25 -5.20
CA MET A 58 42.56 109.70 -6.28
C MET A 58 43.24 108.40 -5.86
N ASN A 59 43.76 108.32 -4.62
CA ASN A 59 44.32 107.09 -4.07
C ASN A 59 43.27 105.97 -3.97
N ARG A 60 42.05 106.29 -3.53
CA ARG A 60 40.94 105.32 -3.44
C ARG A 60 40.46 104.85 -4.81
N ALA A 61 40.34 105.75 -5.78
CA ALA A 61 40.01 105.43 -7.16
C ALA A 61 41.11 104.54 -7.80
N ALA A 62 42.38 104.90 -7.62
CA ALA A 62 43.51 104.10 -8.07
C ALA A 62 43.49 102.67 -7.48
N LYS A 63 43.27 102.54 -6.17
CA LYS A 63 43.11 101.22 -5.51
C LYS A 63 41.92 100.43 -6.04
N ALA A 64 40.79 101.08 -6.30
CA ALA A 64 39.60 100.41 -6.86
C ALA A 64 39.84 99.94 -8.31
N MET A 65 40.54 100.73 -9.13
CA MET A 65 40.93 100.33 -10.49
C MET A 65 41.88 99.13 -10.47
N VAL A 66 42.88 99.15 -9.58
CA VAL A 66 43.81 98.03 -9.38
C VAL A 66 43.07 96.77 -8.93
N LEU A 67 42.18 96.88 -7.94
CA LEU A 67 41.37 95.72 -7.48
C LEU A 67 40.43 95.19 -8.56
N ASN A 68 39.79 96.05 -9.35
CA ASN A 68 38.96 95.62 -10.47
C ASN A 68 39.79 94.89 -11.53
N GLN A 69 40.97 95.40 -11.86
CA GLN A 69 41.87 94.73 -12.80
C GLN A 69 42.32 93.35 -12.29
N HIS A 70 42.67 93.21 -11.01
CA HIS A 70 42.99 91.91 -10.41
C HIS A 70 41.78 90.96 -10.38
N TYR A 71 40.58 91.49 -10.11
CA TYR A 71 39.35 90.71 -10.14
C TYR A 71 39.03 90.19 -11.54
N GLN A 72 39.15 91.03 -12.58
CA GLN A 72 38.98 90.61 -13.97
C GLN A 72 40.03 89.57 -14.36
N ALA A 73 41.30 89.77 -14.02
CA ALA A 73 42.37 88.81 -14.29
C ALA A 73 42.09 87.43 -13.66
N ALA A 74 41.71 87.40 -12.37
CA ALA A 74 41.35 86.16 -11.67
C ALA A 74 40.11 85.46 -12.27
N LEU A 75 39.13 86.23 -12.77
CA LEU A 75 37.98 85.66 -13.49
C LEU A 75 38.39 85.05 -14.83
N PHE A 76 39.23 85.73 -15.61
CA PHE A 76 39.75 85.20 -16.87
C PHE A 76 40.55 83.91 -16.65
N ASP A 77 41.42 83.86 -15.63
CA ASP A 77 42.17 82.66 -15.27
C ASP A 77 41.22 81.49 -14.93
N ARG A 78 40.16 81.76 -14.17
CA ARG A 78 39.16 80.73 -13.80
C ARG A 78 38.38 80.20 -15.00
N VAL A 79 37.99 81.07 -15.93
CA VAL A 79 37.32 80.68 -17.18
C VAL A 79 38.28 79.84 -18.01
N HIS A 80 39.54 80.26 -18.14
CA HIS A 80 40.55 79.54 -18.89
C HIS A 80 40.88 78.16 -18.26
N ASP A 81 40.90 78.07 -16.93
CA ASP A 81 41.03 76.81 -16.20
C ASP A 81 39.84 75.86 -16.47
N ALA A 82 38.61 76.39 -16.47
CA ALA A 82 37.42 75.62 -16.79
C ALA A 82 37.44 75.12 -18.24
N ASP A 83 37.84 75.99 -19.19
CA ASP A 83 37.99 75.64 -20.60
C ASP A 83 39.01 74.50 -20.79
N ARG A 84 40.15 74.55 -20.09
CA ARG A 84 41.15 73.45 -20.11
C ARG A 84 40.57 72.12 -19.64
N VAL A 85 39.74 72.15 -18.59
CA VAL A 85 39.07 70.94 -18.07
C VAL A 85 38.05 70.40 -19.08
N ILE A 86 37.26 71.27 -19.70
CA ILE A 86 36.27 70.89 -20.72
C ILE A 86 36.97 70.25 -21.93
N THR A 87 38.05 70.86 -22.44
CA THR A 87 38.84 70.28 -23.55
C THR A 87 39.43 68.92 -23.17
N SER A 88 39.93 68.78 -21.94
CA SER A 88 40.44 67.48 -21.46
C SER A 88 39.35 66.41 -21.36
N LEU A 89 38.15 66.78 -20.88
CA LEU A 89 37.02 65.86 -20.78
C LEU A 89 36.50 65.46 -22.18
N ASP A 90 36.44 66.40 -23.11
CA ASP A 90 36.04 66.15 -24.50
C ASP A 90 37.00 65.16 -25.19
N GLY A 91 38.32 65.31 -24.96
CA GLY A 91 39.33 64.34 -25.39
C GLY A 91 39.14 62.94 -24.80
N LYS A 92 38.71 62.82 -23.54
CA LYS A 92 38.41 61.52 -22.92
C LYS A 92 37.12 60.89 -23.46
N VAL A 93 36.09 61.70 -23.69
CA VAL A 93 34.81 61.23 -24.24
C VAL A 93 35.00 60.72 -25.68
N THR A 94 35.80 61.42 -26.48
CA THR A 94 36.14 60.97 -27.83
C THR A 94 36.96 59.67 -27.80
N LEU A 95 37.93 59.54 -26.89
CA LEU A 95 38.69 58.30 -26.71
C LEU A 95 37.79 57.12 -26.28
N LEU A 96 36.91 57.29 -25.30
CA LEU A 96 35.98 56.23 -24.87
C LEU A 96 35.00 55.83 -25.97
N ARG A 97 34.54 56.80 -26.79
CA ARG A 97 33.70 56.50 -27.95
C ARG A 97 34.45 55.69 -28.98
N GLN A 98 35.73 55.98 -29.20
CA GLN A 98 36.58 55.19 -30.09
C GLN A 98 36.80 53.79 -29.54
N GLU A 99 37.15 53.64 -28.26
CA GLU A 99 37.32 52.31 -27.63
C GLU A 99 36.04 51.47 -27.69
N LEU A 100 34.87 52.08 -27.47
CA LEU A 100 33.58 51.38 -27.63
C LEU A 100 33.33 50.94 -29.07
N GLN A 101 33.72 51.75 -30.05
CA GLN A 101 33.60 51.41 -31.46
C GLN A 101 34.59 50.30 -31.85
N ASP A 102 35.83 50.36 -31.37
CA ASP A 102 36.85 49.34 -31.59
C ASP A 102 36.47 48.01 -30.91
N LEU A 103 35.84 48.03 -29.73
CA LEU A 103 35.31 46.81 -29.08
C LEU A 103 34.12 46.24 -29.86
N LYS A 104 33.31 47.10 -30.48
CA LYS A 104 32.17 46.69 -31.30
C LYS A 104 32.61 46.12 -32.66
N GLU A 105 33.65 46.67 -33.27
CA GLU A 105 34.22 46.21 -34.53
C GLU A 105 35.22 45.04 -34.34
N GLY A 106 35.93 45.03 -33.22
CA GLY A 106 36.91 44.00 -32.85
C GLY A 106 36.29 42.71 -32.30
N GLY A 107 35.02 42.76 -31.88
CA GLY A 107 34.24 41.55 -31.64
C GLY A 107 34.05 40.79 -32.95
N ASN A 108 34.78 39.68 -33.13
CA ASN A 108 34.70 38.87 -34.35
C ASN A 108 33.23 38.42 -34.58
N PRO A 109 32.51 38.99 -35.57
CA PRO A 109 31.10 38.67 -35.79
C PRO A 109 30.91 37.21 -36.18
N ASP A 110 31.91 36.58 -36.82
CA ASP A 110 31.88 35.15 -37.13
C ASP A 110 31.98 34.30 -35.85
N ALA A 111 32.76 34.73 -34.86
CA ALA A 111 32.83 34.03 -33.58
C ALA A 111 31.51 34.11 -32.81
N VAL A 112 30.86 35.29 -32.83
CA VAL A 112 29.53 35.49 -32.24
C VAL A 112 28.49 34.61 -32.96
N ALA A 113 28.45 34.64 -34.29
CA ALA A 113 27.54 33.81 -35.07
C ALA A 113 27.75 32.31 -34.81
N VAL A 114 28.99 31.84 -34.71
CA VAL A 114 29.30 30.44 -34.35
C VAL A 114 28.81 30.10 -32.93
N THR A 115 28.95 31.01 -31.96
CA THR A 115 28.43 30.78 -30.60
C THR A 115 26.90 30.80 -30.54
N GLU A 116 26.24 31.67 -31.30
CA GLU A 116 24.78 31.74 -31.40
C GLU A 116 24.20 30.48 -32.04
N VAL A 117 24.80 29.99 -33.13
CA VAL A 117 24.41 28.74 -33.77
C VAL A 117 24.57 27.57 -32.80
N ARG A 118 25.70 27.47 -32.09
CA ARG A 118 25.92 26.44 -31.07
C ARG A 118 24.92 26.53 -29.91
N ALA A 119 24.55 27.74 -29.49
CA ALA A 119 23.54 27.95 -28.45
C ALA A 119 22.16 27.48 -28.92
N ALA A 120 21.78 27.77 -30.17
CA ALA A 120 20.53 27.32 -30.77
C ALA A 120 20.49 25.78 -30.92
N GLU A 121 21.59 25.16 -31.37
CA GLU A 121 21.73 23.70 -31.42
C GLU A 121 21.60 23.08 -30.03
N ALA A 122 22.32 23.59 -29.03
CA ALA A 122 22.22 23.12 -27.65
C ALA A 122 20.80 23.27 -27.09
N GLN A 123 20.11 24.37 -27.40
CA GLN A 123 18.73 24.59 -27.00
C GLN A 123 17.79 23.58 -27.64
N SER A 124 17.93 23.31 -28.95
CA SER A 124 17.12 22.30 -29.64
C SER A 124 17.32 20.89 -29.08
N LEU A 125 18.56 20.53 -28.72
CA LEU A 125 18.87 19.26 -28.07
C LEU A 125 18.26 19.18 -26.67
N ALA A 126 18.28 20.27 -25.91
CA ALA A 126 17.66 20.34 -24.59
C ALA A 126 16.14 20.15 -24.67
N GLU A 127 15.47 20.78 -25.64
CA GLU A 127 14.03 20.59 -25.85
C GLU A 127 13.71 19.17 -26.33
N HIS A 128 14.52 18.59 -27.22
CA HIS A 128 14.37 17.20 -27.64
C HIS A 128 14.48 16.24 -26.45
N LEU A 129 15.48 16.41 -25.59
CA LEU A 129 15.67 15.59 -24.39
C LEU A 129 14.53 15.77 -23.37
N ARG A 130 13.97 16.98 -23.24
CA ARG A 130 12.77 17.21 -22.42
C ARG A 130 11.58 16.38 -22.92
N VAL A 131 11.32 16.40 -24.23
CA VAL A 131 10.22 15.63 -24.83
C VAL A 131 10.42 14.12 -24.63
N GLU A 132 11.65 13.60 -24.82
CA GLU A 132 11.93 12.18 -24.58
C GLU A 132 11.78 11.80 -23.10
N LEU A 133 12.15 12.69 -22.18
CA LEU A 133 11.95 12.49 -20.74
C LEU A 133 10.46 12.45 -20.38
N ASP A 134 9.64 13.33 -20.96
CA ASP A 134 8.19 13.33 -20.76
C ASP A 134 7.55 12.06 -21.34
N LYS A 135 7.98 11.60 -22.52
CA LYS A 135 7.56 10.30 -23.06
C LYS A 135 7.93 9.18 -22.10
N ALA A 136 9.18 9.09 -21.64
CA ALA A 136 9.63 8.05 -20.72
C ALA A 136 8.84 8.07 -19.41
N ASN A 137 8.52 9.25 -18.88
CA ASN A 137 7.68 9.41 -17.70
C ASN A 137 6.25 8.90 -17.92
N ASN A 138 5.65 9.20 -19.07
CA ASN A 138 4.32 8.69 -19.42
C ASN A 138 4.31 7.16 -19.56
N HIS A 139 5.35 6.57 -20.16
CA HIS A 139 5.50 5.12 -20.24
C HIS A 139 5.66 4.50 -18.84
N ARG A 140 6.47 5.12 -17.98
CA ARG A 140 6.61 4.70 -16.58
C ARG A 140 5.28 4.72 -15.84
N ALA A 141 4.51 5.80 -15.96
CA ALA A 141 3.20 5.93 -15.32
C ALA A 141 2.21 4.85 -15.81
N SER A 142 2.23 4.51 -17.09
CA SER A 142 1.44 3.41 -17.65
C SER A 142 1.82 2.06 -17.02
N VAL A 143 3.13 1.75 -17.00
CA VAL A 143 3.64 0.49 -16.42
C VAL A 143 3.33 0.40 -14.93
N GLU A 144 3.43 1.51 -14.21
CA GLU A 144 3.08 1.57 -12.78
C GLU A 144 1.58 1.29 -12.55
N GLY A 145 0.71 1.81 -13.41
CA GLY A 145 -0.72 1.48 -13.42
C GLY A 145 -0.98 -0.01 -13.68
N ASP A 146 -0.30 -0.60 -14.65
CA ASP A 146 -0.42 -2.03 -14.97
C ASP A 146 0.10 -2.92 -13.82
N LEU A 147 1.20 -2.51 -13.17
CA LEU A 147 1.74 -3.20 -11.99
C LEU A 147 0.77 -3.14 -10.82
N GLU A 148 0.11 -2.02 -10.58
CA GLU A 148 -0.87 -1.89 -9.50
C GLU A 148 -2.10 -2.77 -9.77
N LYS A 149 -2.54 -2.84 -11.03
CA LYS A 149 -3.59 -3.78 -11.43
C LYS A 149 -3.17 -5.23 -11.17
N ALA A 150 -1.97 -5.64 -11.62
CA ALA A 150 -1.45 -6.98 -11.38
C ALA A 150 -1.30 -7.31 -9.88
N ARG A 151 -0.88 -6.34 -9.06
CA ARG A 151 -0.83 -6.47 -7.60
C ARG A 151 -2.21 -6.71 -7.00
N SER A 152 -3.22 -5.95 -7.45
CA SER A 152 -4.60 -6.12 -6.98
C SER A 152 -5.16 -7.50 -7.35
N GLU A 153 -4.86 -7.99 -8.55
CA GLU A 153 -5.23 -9.33 -9.02
C GLU A 153 -4.53 -10.42 -8.20
N SER A 154 -3.22 -10.29 -7.96
CA SER A 154 -2.48 -11.22 -7.09
C SER A 154 -3.06 -11.27 -5.69
N ALA A 155 -3.35 -10.11 -5.08
CA ALA A 155 -3.98 -10.05 -3.76
C ALA A 155 -5.38 -10.67 -3.74
N SER A 156 -6.13 -10.60 -4.85
CA SER A 156 -7.43 -11.27 -4.97
C SER A 156 -7.28 -12.80 -5.06
N LEU A 157 -6.30 -13.29 -5.82
CA LEU A 157 -5.99 -14.72 -5.95
C LEU A 157 -5.47 -15.30 -4.64
N GLU A 158 -4.64 -14.57 -3.90
CA GLU A 158 -4.16 -14.98 -2.57
C GLU A 158 -5.31 -15.17 -1.60
N ARG A 159 -6.29 -14.24 -1.57
CA ARG A 159 -7.51 -14.40 -0.76
C ARG A 159 -8.29 -15.65 -1.17
N GLN A 160 -8.48 -15.88 -2.47
CA GLN A 160 -9.15 -17.09 -2.96
C GLN A 160 -8.42 -18.38 -2.57
N LEU A 161 -7.09 -18.39 -2.58
CA LEU A 161 -6.31 -19.55 -2.13
C LEU A 161 -6.47 -19.81 -0.63
N VAL A 162 -6.57 -18.76 0.19
CA VAL A 162 -6.85 -18.90 1.63
C VAL A 162 -8.24 -19.50 1.83
N ASP A 163 -9.27 -18.98 1.17
CA ASP A 163 -10.64 -19.50 1.27
C ASP A 163 -10.73 -20.96 0.82
N LEU A 164 -10.06 -21.32 -0.29
CA LEU A 164 -10.02 -22.70 -0.77
C LEU A 164 -9.29 -23.64 0.20
N ARG A 165 -8.22 -23.17 0.86
CA ARG A 165 -7.50 -23.95 1.88
C ARG A 165 -8.35 -24.20 3.11
N GLU A 166 -9.12 -23.21 3.56
CA GLU A 166 -10.05 -23.36 4.68
C GLU A 166 -11.12 -24.40 4.34
N ARG A 167 -11.77 -24.26 3.18
CA ARG A 167 -12.77 -25.24 2.71
C ARG A 167 -12.22 -26.66 2.57
N LEU A 168 -10.97 -26.79 2.10
CA LEU A 168 -10.30 -28.09 2.04
C LEU A 168 -10.09 -28.66 3.45
N GLY A 169 -9.61 -27.85 4.39
CA GLY A 169 -9.47 -28.23 5.80
C GLY A 169 -10.80 -28.72 6.41
N ASP A 170 -11.90 -28.00 6.16
CA ASP A 170 -13.23 -28.39 6.60
C ASP A 170 -13.65 -29.75 6.01
N SER A 171 -13.46 -29.93 4.71
CA SER A 171 -13.79 -31.18 4.01
C SER A 171 -12.95 -32.36 4.50
N GLU A 172 -11.66 -32.15 4.79
CA GLU A 172 -10.80 -33.16 5.39
C GLU A 172 -11.26 -33.51 6.81
N GLY A 173 -11.67 -32.51 7.60
CA GLY A 173 -12.25 -32.71 8.92
C GLY A 173 -13.51 -33.58 8.87
N GLN A 174 -14.41 -33.28 7.92
CA GLN A 174 -15.61 -34.08 7.67
C GLN A 174 -15.27 -35.52 7.28
N LEU A 175 -14.30 -35.73 6.38
CA LEU A 175 -13.85 -37.07 5.99
C LEU A 175 -13.25 -37.85 7.17
N ARG A 176 -12.47 -37.19 8.05
CA ARG A 176 -11.93 -37.81 9.26
C ARG A 176 -13.05 -38.25 10.20
N SER A 177 -14.06 -37.39 10.39
CA SER A 177 -15.24 -37.71 11.21
C SER A 177 -16.04 -38.88 10.63
N ALA A 178 -16.34 -38.85 9.32
CA ALA A 178 -17.05 -39.93 8.65
C ALA A 178 -16.27 -41.26 8.73
N ARG A 179 -14.94 -41.22 8.57
CA ARG A 179 -14.08 -42.40 8.72
C ARG A 179 -14.12 -42.95 10.14
N ALA A 180 -14.11 -42.09 11.16
CA ALA A 180 -14.24 -42.51 12.56
C ALA A 180 -15.58 -43.20 12.82
N GLN A 181 -16.68 -42.67 12.27
CA GLN A 181 -18.01 -43.30 12.36
C GLN A 181 -18.04 -44.66 11.68
N VAL A 182 -17.46 -44.80 10.48
CA VAL A 182 -17.37 -46.11 9.80
C VAL A 182 -16.58 -47.12 10.65
N ARG A 183 -15.45 -46.71 11.25
CA ARG A 183 -14.68 -47.58 12.15
C ARG A 183 -15.49 -48.03 13.36
N GLN A 184 -16.28 -47.13 13.94
CA GLN A 184 -17.18 -47.47 15.04
C GLN A 184 -18.24 -48.48 14.61
N MET A 185 -18.88 -48.25 13.46
CA MET A 185 -19.87 -49.20 12.91
C MET A 185 -19.24 -50.56 12.59
N GLU A 186 -18.01 -50.60 12.06
CA GLU A 186 -17.26 -51.84 11.84
C GLU A 186 -17.07 -52.61 13.16
N THR A 187 -16.71 -51.94 14.26
CA THR A 187 -16.58 -52.58 15.57
C THR A 187 -17.91 -53.10 16.11
N GLU A 188 -18.99 -52.32 16.00
CA GLU A 188 -20.33 -52.75 16.42
C GLU A 188 -20.83 -53.96 15.61
N LEU A 189 -20.56 -53.99 14.30
CA LEU A 189 -20.89 -55.13 13.44
C LEU A 189 -20.08 -56.39 13.79
N LEU A 190 -18.80 -56.23 14.15
CA LEU A 190 -17.98 -57.34 14.62
C LEU A 190 -18.50 -57.91 15.94
N ASP A 191 -18.84 -57.06 16.91
CA ASP A 191 -19.41 -57.47 18.19
C ASP A 191 -20.76 -58.19 17.99
N LEU A 192 -21.61 -57.66 17.10
CA LEU A 192 -22.87 -58.31 16.74
C LEU A 192 -22.63 -59.69 16.10
N ALA A 193 -21.68 -59.79 15.18
CA ALA A 193 -21.34 -61.06 14.53
C ALA A 193 -20.83 -62.10 15.53
N GLN A 194 -19.97 -61.70 16.49
CA GLN A 194 -19.50 -62.57 17.56
C GLN A 194 -20.65 -63.03 18.47
N SER A 195 -21.54 -62.12 18.86
CA SER A 195 -22.71 -62.46 19.69
C SER A 195 -23.65 -63.45 18.99
N LYS A 196 -23.84 -63.29 17.67
CA LYS A 196 -24.63 -64.23 16.85
C LYS A 196 -23.98 -65.61 16.80
N GLU A 197 -22.66 -65.70 16.64
CA GLU A 197 -21.96 -66.99 16.61
C GLU A 197 -22.01 -67.68 17.97
N ALA A 198 -21.86 -66.94 19.06
CA ALA A 198 -22.05 -67.46 20.42
C ALA A 198 -23.47 -68.04 20.62
N LEU A 199 -24.52 -67.31 20.17
CA LEU A 199 -25.89 -67.82 20.20
C LEU A 199 -26.07 -69.09 19.37
N ARG A 200 -25.43 -69.17 18.20
CA ARG A 200 -25.48 -70.34 17.31
C ARG A 200 -24.89 -71.58 17.96
N GLU A 201 -23.85 -71.42 18.79
CA GLU A 201 -23.29 -72.52 19.57
C GLU A 201 -24.14 -72.88 20.79
N ASP A 202 -24.66 -71.88 21.51
CA ASP A 202 -25.34 -72.09 22.80
C ASP A 202 -26.77 -72.61 22.66
N LEU A 203 -27.51 -72.15 21.64
CA LEU A 203 -28.89 -72.60 21.36
C LEU A 203 -29.01 -74.13 21.23
N PRO A 204 -28.23 -74.81 20.37
CA PRO A 204 -28.31 -76.26 20.23
C PRO A 204 -27.83 -76.99 21.49
N LYS A 205 -26.79 -76.49 22.19
CA LYS A 205 -26.34 -77.07 23.47
C LYS A 205 -27.49 -77.06 24.49
N ARG A 206 -28.15 -75.91 24.69
CA ARG A 206 -29.32 -75.78 25.60
C ARG A 206 -30.52 -76.60 25.14
N ALA A 207 -30.77 -76.70 23.83
CA ALA A 207 -31.87 -77.52 23.30
C ALA A 207 -31.64 -79.02 23.56
N VAL A 208 -30.40 -79.50 23.39
CA VAL A 208 -30.01 -80.88 23.71
C VAL A 208 -30.11 -81.16 25.20
N GLU A 209 -29.66 -80.24 26.06
CA GLU A 209 -29.83 -80.37 27.52
C GLU A 209 -31.31 -80.47 27.91
N LYS A 210 -32.16 -79.56 27.42
CA LYS A 210 -33.62 -79.65 27.64
C LYS A 210 -34.24 -80.94 27.11
N TYR A 211 -33.77 -81.46 25.98
CA TYR A 211 -34.26 -82.72 25.45
C TYR A 211 -33.86 -83.90 26.34
N LYS A 212 -32.63 -83.91 26.86
CA LYS A 212 -32.15 -84.92 27.82
C LYS A 212 -32.95 -84.90 29.13
N GLU A 213 -33.43 -83.72 29.54
CA GLU A 213 -34.32 -83.54 30.71
C GLU A 213 -35.79 -83.92 30.43
N SER A 214 -36.16 -84.23 29.18
CA SER A 214 -37.55 -84.52 28.83
C SER A 214 -37.96 -85.96 29.20
N PRO A 215 -39.22 -86.19 29.66
CA PRO A 215 -39.70 -87.53 29.99
C PRO A 215 -39.64 -88.52 28.82
N GLY A 216 -39.77 -88.02 27.59
CA GLY A 216 -39.68 -88.83 26.38
C GLY A 216 -38.28 -89.41 26.15
N PHE A 217 -37.22 -88.66 26.50
CA PHE A 217 -35.84 -89.14 26.42
C PHE A 217 -35.56 -90.20 27.49
N GLU A 218 -35.97 -89.96 28.74
CA GLU A 218 -35.85 -90.93 29.83
C GLU A 218 -36.57 -92.25 29.48
N MET A 219 -37.81 -92.16 29.01
CA MET A 219 -38.58 -93.32 28.57
C MET A 219 -37.89 -94.03 27.41
N GLY A 220 -37.34 -93.28 26.44
CA GLY A 220 -36.55 -93.83 25.33
C GLY A 220 -35.32 -94.62 25.81
N LEU A 221 -34.60 -94.14 26.82
CA LEU A 221 -33.47 -94.85 27.43
C LEU A 221 -33.91 -96.17 28.09
N VAL A 222 -35.04 -96.17 28.82
CA VAL A 222 -35.61 -97.38 29.43
C VAL A 222 -35.96 -98.42 28.37
N TRP A 223 -36.62 -98.00 27.29
CA TRP A 223 -36.96 -98.86 26.16
C TRP A 223 -35.71 -99.40 25.46
N MET A 224 -34.72 -98.57 25.17
CA MET A 224 -33.44 -98.99 24.57
C MET A 224 -32.67 -99.98 25.46
N GLY A 225 -32.68 -99.76 26.78
CA GLY A 225 -32.09 -100.68 27.75
C GLY A 225 -32.78 -102.04 27.75
N ARG A 226 -34.12 -102.07 27.68
CA ARG A 226 -34.91 -103.31 27.59
C ARG A 226 -34.60 -104.06 26.30
N VAL A 227 -34.64 -103.40 25.14
CA VAL A 227 -34.32 -104.02 23.83
C VAL A 227 -32.88 -104.56 23.80
N SER A 228 -31.92 -103.84 24.39
CA SER A 228 -30.53 -104.29 24.49
C SER A 228 -30.39 -105.52 25.39
N LEU A 229 -31.10 -105.56 26.51
CA LEU A 229 -31.12 -106.70 27.42
C LEU A 229 -31.78 -107.92 26.76
N GLU A 230 -32.91 -107.72 26.08
CA GLU A 230 -33.62 -108.73 25.31
C GLU A 230 -32.73 -109.31 24.20
N TYR A 231 -32.02 -108.47 23.44
CA TYR A 231 -31.07 -108.92 22.43
C TYR A 231 -29.93 -109.76 23.03
N ARG A 232 -29.35 -109.32 24.16
CA ARG A 232 -28.31 -110.09 24.87
C ARG A 232 -28.85 -111.40 25.42
N TYR A 233 -30.09 -111.41 25.90
CA TYR A 233 -30.78 -112.60 26.38
C TYR A 233 -31.00 -113.59 25.23
N GLN A 234 -31.55 -113.15 24.10
CA GLN A 234 -31.73 -113.99 22.91
C GLN A 234 -30.39 -114.57 22.41
N LEU A 235 -29.32 -113.78 22.40
CA LEU A 235 -28.00 -114.26 22.02
C LEU A 235 -27.43 -115.29 23.02
N ALA A 236 -27.62 -115.08 24.33
CA ALA A 236 -27.22 -116.02 25.38
C ALA A 236 -28.02 -117.33 25.29
N LEU A 237 -29.33 -117.22 25.05
CA LEU A 237 -30.24 -118.32 24.81
C LEU A 237 -29.80 -119.16 23.60
N ALA A 238 -29.54 -118.52 22.46
CA ALA A 238 -29.05 -119.18 21.25
C ALA A 238 -27.70 -119.89 21.48
N ARG A 239 -26.78 -119.26 22.24
CA ARG A 239 -25.48 -119.88 22.61
C ARG A 239 -25.65 -121.08 23.54
N LEU A 240 -26.59 -121.02 24.48
CA LEU A 240 -26.87 -122.12 25.41
C LEU A 240 -27.50 -123.31 24.67
N GLN A 241 -28.47 -123.05 23.79
CA GLN A 241 -29.10 -124.06 22.94
C GLN A 241 -28.09 -124.73 21.99
N ALA A 242 -27.14 -123.97 21.43
CA ALA A 242 -26.07 -124.51 20.60
C ALA A 242 -25.09 -125.44 21.36
N ARG A 243 -24.92 -125.26 22.68
CA ARG A 243 -24.05 -126.10 23.52
C ARG A 243 -24.76 -127.28 24.18
N HIS A 244 -26.07 -127.16 24.44
CA HIS A 244 -26.88 -128.17 25.09
C HIS A 244 -28.24 -128.34 24.38
N PRO A 245 -28.28 -129.10 23.27
CA PRO A 245 -29.51 -129.37 22.54
C PRO A 245 -30.42 -130.28 23.37
N GLY A 246 -31.35 -129.69 24.13
CA GLY A 246 -32.29 -130.40 25.01
C GLY A 246 -32.67 -129.67 26.30
N VAL A 247 -32.14 -128.47 26.56
CA VAL A 247 -32.52 -127.65 27.72
C VAL A 247 -33.81 -126.87 27.39
N GLU A 248 -34.90 -127.19 28.08
CA GLU A 248 -36.15 -126.43 28.09
C GLU A 248 -36.02 -125.28 29.10
N ILE A 249 -36.27 -124.05 28.65
CA ILE A 249 -36.31 -122.88 29.54
C ILE A 249 -37.78 -122.51 29.74
N GLU A 250 -38.15 -122.48 31.01
CA GLU A 250 -39.49 -122.21 31.50
C GLU A 250 -39.74 -120.69 31.44
N LEU A 251 -40.23 -120.23 30.28
CA LEU A 251 -40.72 -118.88 29.95
C LEU A 251 -39.67 -117.80 29.65
N ASP A 252 -39.80 -117.18 28.47
CA ASP A 252 -39.06 -115.98 28.05
C ASP A 252 -39.66 -114.73 28.75
N PRO A 253 -38.90 -114.05 29.63
CA PRO A 253 -39.39 -112.87 30.35
C PRO A 253 -39.75 -111.67 29.47
N PHE A 254 -39.40 -111.68 28.17
CA PHE A 254 -39.66 -110.57 27.25
C PHE A 254 -40.91 -110.74 26.39
N VAL A 255 -41.50 -111.94 26.34
CA VAL A 255 -42.66 -112.29 25.49
C VAL A 255 -44.00 -111.74 26.03
N THR A 256 -44.05 -111.29 27.28
CA THR A 256 -45.21 -110.55 27.80
C THR A 256 -45.14 -109.07 27.38
N LEU A 257 -45.80 -108.76 26.26
CA LEU A 257 -46.12 -107.41 25.79
C LEU A 257 -46.90 -106.62 26.86
N PRO A 258 -46.66 -105.30 27.03
CA PRO A 258 -47.74 -104.40 27.35
C PRO A 258 -48.46 -104.04 26.04
N GLU A 259 -49.78 -104.29 26.00
CA GLU A 259 -50.68 -103.73 24.99
C GLU A 259 -50.42 -102.23 24.82
N ASP A 260 -50.34 -101.78 23.55
CA ASP A 260 -50.25 -100.38 23.16
C ASP A 260 -51.45 -99.61 23.71
N ALA A 261 -51.35 -99.10 24.94
CA ALA A 261 -52.31 -98.16 25.48
C ALA A 261 -52.14 -96.83 24.74
N ASP A 262 -53.15 -96.47 23.95
CA ASP A 262 -53.38 -95.20 23.28
C ASP A 262 -52.90 -93.98 24.10
N SER A 263 -51.62 -93.66 23.97
CA SER A 263 -51.08 -92.36 24.33
C SER A 263 -51.10 -91.54 23.05
N ARG A 264 -52.24 -90.88 22.80
CA ARG A 264 -52.39 -89.83 21.80
C ARG A 264 -51.35 -88.74 22.09
N TRP A 265 -50.20 -88.84 21.43
CA TRP A 265 -49.16 -87.82 21.49
C TRP A 265 -49.74 -86.48 21.00
N PRO A 266 -49.66 -85.38 21.77
CA PRO A 266 -49.92 -84.06 21.22
C PRO A 266 -48.74 -83.71 20.31
N MET A 267 -48.92 -83.88 18.99
CA MET A 267 -48.06 -83.23 18.00
C MET A 267 -48.16 -81.72 18.22
N SER A 268 -47.24 -81.16 18.98
CA SER A 268 -46.99 -79.73 19.03
C SER A 268 -45.50 -79.52 18.76
N SER A 269 -45.11 -79.82 17.52
CA SER A 269 -43.86 -79.35 16.94
C SER A 269 -44.14 -78.05 16.20
N PRO A 270 -43.57 -76.90 16.61
CA PRO A 270 -43.55 -75.71 15.77
C PRO A 270 -42.33 -75.81 14.83
N SER A 271 -42.48 -76.48 13.69
CA SER A 271 -41.49 -76.39 12.61
C SER A 271 -42.17 -76.32 11.26
N THR A 272 -42.29 -75.09 10.74
CA THR A 272 -42.72 -74.75 9.39
C THR A 272 -41.63 -75.17 8.39
N ILE A 273 -41.72 -76.38 7.84
CA ILE A 273 -41.02 -76.78 6.60
C ILE A 273 -42.01 -77.61 5.77
N PRO A 274 -42.25 -77.30 4.48
CA PRO A 274 -43.38 -77.82 3.73
C PRO A 274 -43.19 -79.29 3.31
N ALA A 275 -44.29 -80.03 3.37
CA ALA A 275 -44.37 -81.44 3.11
C ALA A 275 -44.47 -81.75 1.62
N THR A 276 -43.44 -82.41 1.08
CA THR A 276 -43.61 -83.37 -0.02
C THR A 276 -42.62 -84.51 0.18
N THR A 277 -43.13 -85.74 0.07
CA THR A 277 -42.41 -87.03 0.14
C THR A 277 -42.25 -87.64 1.54
N ARG A 278 -43.37 -88.10 2.12
CA ARG A 278 -43.37 -89.16 3.13
C ARG A 278 -43.28 -90.53 2.42
N ARG A 279 -42.13 -91.20 2.52
CA ARG A 279 -41.96 -92.65 2.79
C ARG A 279 -40.50 -93.03 2.54
N MET A 280 -39.97 -93.84 3.44
CA MET A 280 -38.61 -94.42 3.46
C MET A 280 -37.50 -93.47 3.92
N SER A 281 -37.23 -93.47 5.22
CA SER A 281 -35.87 -93.73 5.74
C SER A 281 -35.94 -93.76 7.27
N TRP A 282 -36.13 -94.94 7.85
CA TRP A 282 -35.86 -95.23 9.27
C TRP A 282 -34.60 -96.09 9.43
N LEU A 283 -33.70 -96.05 8.43
CA LEU A 283 -32.56 -96.98 8.32
C LEU A 283 -31.20 -96.33 8.07
N LEU A 284 -31.03 -95.05 8.39
CA LEU A 284 -29.69 -94.47 8.53
C LEU A 284 -29.66 -93.48 9.69
N PHE A 285 -29.54 -94.03 10.91
CA PHE A 285 -28.90 -93.33 12.02
C PHE A 285 -28.33 -94.35 12.99
N ILE A 286 -27.43 -95.20 12.47
CA ILE A 286 -26.42 -95.92 13.25
C ILE A 286 -25.13 -95.89 12.40
N PHE A 287 -24.38 -94.79 12.51
CA PHE A 287 -22.92 -94.68 12.62
C PHE A 287 -22.55 -93.21 12.80
#